data_AF-A0A8J8BZY3-F1
#
_entry.id   AF-A0A8J8BZY3-F1
#
_cell.length_a   1.000
_cell.length_b   1.000
_cell.length_c   1.000
_cell.angle_alpha   90.00
_cell.angle_beta   90.00
_cell.angle_gamma   90.00
#
_symmetry.space_group_name_H-M   'P 1'
#
loop_
_entity.id
_entity.type
_entity.pdbx_description
1 polymer ?
#
loop_
_entity_poly.entity_id
_entity_poly.type
_entity_poly.pdbx_seq_one_letter_code
_entity_poly.pdbx_strand_id
1 'polypeptide(L)'
;ETLEDVRRTFEVAAELDTPNVAFHIFTPYIGTQAFASPEAFGLTILSDNPEDFDKNKEPVVKTQYLTSEQIMDLYCESFGISLRKGRQRVWRTR
;
A
#
# COMPACT_ATOMS: atom_id res chain seq x y z
N GLU A 1 9.50 -6.11 0.02
CA GLU A 1 8.53 -5.87 1.11
C GLU A 1 8.28 -7.06 1.99
N THR A 2 8.80 -6.98 3.21
CA THR A 2 8.45 -7.80 4.36
C THR A 2 7.48 -7.05 5.27
N LEU A 3 6.95 -7.71 6.31
CA LEU A 3 6.18 -7.03 7.35
C LEU A 3 6.98 -5.93 8.05
N GLU A 4 8.27 -6.17 8.31
CA GLU A 4 9.15 -5.22 8.99
C GLU A 4 9.33 -3.92 8.19
N ASP A 5 9.52 -4.03 6.87
CA ASP A 5 9.65 -2.88 5.97
C ASP A 5 8.41 -1.98 6.00
N VAL A 6 7.22 -2.59 5.99
CA VAL A 6 5.93 -1.86 6.07
C VAL A 6 5.79 -1.17 7.42
N ARG A 7 6.15 -1.84 8.52
CA ARG A 7 6.11 -1.26 9.87
C ARG A 7 7.04 -0.06 9.97
N ARG A 8 8.24 -0.17 9.41
CA ARG A 8 9.18 0.95 9.37
C ARG A 8 8.65 2.12 8.56
N THR A 9 7.97 1.85 7.44
CA THR A 9 7.29 2.89 6.64
C THR A 9 6.19 3.58 7.44
N PHE A 10 5.41 2.83 8.23
CA PHE A 10 4.37 3.39 9.10
C PHE A 10 4.94 4.32 10.18
N GLU A 11 6.04 3.91 10.82
CA GLU A 11 6.74 4.73 11.81
C GLU A 11 7.22 6.05 11.21
N VAL A 12 7.96 5.97 10.09
CA VAL A 12 8.49 7.15 9.40
C VAL A 12 7.33 8.08 8.99
N ALA A 13 6.28 7.53 8.39
CA ALA A 13 5.11 8.31 8.00
C ALA A 13 4.41 8.97 9.21
N ALA A 14 4.41 8.32 10.38
CA ALA A 14 3.90 8.89 11.62
C ALA A 14 4.80 9.99 12.22
N GLU A 15 6.09 10.03 11.87
CA GLU A 15 7.04 11.06 12.31
C GLU A 15 7.06 12.29 11.40
N LEU A 16 6.75 12.15 10.10
CA LEU A 16 6.77 13.25 9.14
C LEU A 16 5.89 14.44 9.58
N ASP A 17 6.41 15.67 9.55
CA ASP A 17 5.65 16.88 9.88
C ASP A 17 4.76 17.34 8.72
N THR A 18 3.85 16.46 8.31
CA THR A 18 2.83 16.75 7.30
C THR A 18 1.51 16.07 7.67
N PRO A 19 0.37 16.74 7.48
CA PRO A 19 -0.92 16.10 7.62
C PRO A 19 -1.32 15.27 6.40
N ASN A 20 -0.56 15.37 5.29
CA ASN A 20 -0.88 14.77 4.01
C ASN A 20 -0.09 13.46 3.84
N VAL A 21 -0.51 12.43 4.57
CA VAL A 21 0.04 11.06 4.44
C VAL A 21 -1.02 10.17 3.80
N ALA A 22 -0.66 9.55 2.68
CA ALA A 22 -1.48 8.58 1.98
C ALA A 22 -0.66 7.32 1.71
N PHE A 23 -1.33 6.17 1.81
CA PHE A 23 -0.77 4.86 1.49
C PHE A 23 -1.55 4.30 0.31
N HIS A 24 -0.87 3.54 -0.54
CA HIS A 24 -1.47 2.85 -1.66
C HIS A 24 -0.87 1.45 -1.76
N ILE A 25 -1.70 0.48 -2.11
CA ILE A 25 -1.24 -0.82 -2.52
C ILE A 25 -0.64 -0.68 -3.92
N PHE A 26 0.50 -1.32 -4.14
CA PHE A 26 1.11 -1.37 -5.46
C PHE A 26 0.24 -2.20 -6.42
N THR A 27 -0.20 -1.59 -7.51
CA THR A 27 -0.98 -2.25 -8.56
C THR A 27 -0.14 -2.31 -9.85
N PRO A 28 0.26 -3.51 -10.33
CA PRO A 28 1.02 -3.63 -11.57
C PRO A 28 0.09 -3.44 -12.78
N TYR A 29 -0.07 -2.20 -13.24
CA TYR A 29 -0.94 -1.90 -14.37
C TYR A 29 -0.49 -2.59 -15.67
N ILE A 30 -1.46 -3.02 -16.48
CA ILE A 30 -1.23 -3.62 -17.80
C ILE A 30 -0.38 -2.66 -18.66
N GLY A 31 0.67 -3.20 -19.29
CA GLY A 31 1.64 -2.44 -20.08
C GLY A 31 2.85 -1.93 -19.28
N THR A 32 2.86 -2.07 -17.95
CA THR A 32 4.06 -1.81 -17.15
C THR A 32 4.99 -3.03 -17.14
N GLN A 33 6.28 -2.79 -16.89
CA GLN A 33 7.25 -3.88 -16.73
C GLN A 33 6.91 -4.78 -15.54
N ALA A 34 6.33 -4.23 -14.48
CA ALA A 34 5.87 -5.00 -13.32
C ALA A 34 4.71 -5.95 -13.65
N PHE A 35 3.90 -5.62 -14.66
CA PHE A 35 2.90 -6.54 -15.20
C PHE A 35 3.51 -7.56 -16.17
N ALA A 36 4.44 -7.12 -17.01
CA ALA A 36 5.07 -7.98 -18.03
C ALA A 36 6.07 -9.01 -17.47
N SER A 37 6.72 -8.70 -16.35
CA SER A 37 7.73 -9.55 -15.70
C SER A 37 7.64 -9.42 -14.17
N PRO A 38 6.52 -9.83 -13.55
CA PRO A 38 6.24 -9.61 -12.13
C PRO A 38 7.29 -10.23 -11.21
N GLU A 39 7.87 -11.37 -11.60
CA GLU A 39 8.92 -12.07 -10.85
C GLU A 39 10.20 -11.22 -10.68
N ALA A 40 10.53 -10.36 -11.65
CA ALA A 40 11.67 -9.44 -11.55
C ALA A 40 11.50 -8.39 -10.43
N PHE A 41 10.25 -8.18 -9.99
CA PHE A 41 9.88 -7.31 -8.89
C PHE A 41 9.49 -8.09 -7.63
N GLY A 42 9.68 -9.42 -7.62
CA GLY A 42 9.28 -10.28 -6.50
C GLY A 42 7.77 -10.40 -6.32
N LEU A 43 7.00 -10.19 -7.40
CA LEU A 43 5.54 -10.24 -7.41
C LEU A 43 5.04 -11.54 -8.04
N THR A 44 3.84 -11.96 -7.63
CA THR A 44 3.03 -12.94 -8.34
C THR A 44 1.65 -12.34 -8.55
N ILE A 45 1.23 -12.23 -9.80
CA ILE A 45 -0.11 -11.74 -10.18
C ILE A 45 -1.12 -12.87 -9.93
N LEU A 46 -2.26 -12.51 -9.34
CA LEU A 46 -3.32 -13.43 -8.90
C LEU A 46 -4.60 -13.34 -9.74
N SER A 47 -4.75 -12.30 -10.56
CA SER A 47 -5.90 -12.11 -11.45
C SER A 47 -5.46 -11.97 -12.91
N ASP A 48 -6.25 -12.56 -13.80
CA ASP A 48 -6.15 -12.41 -15.25
C ASP A 48 -7.18 -11.40 -15.81
N ASN A 49 -8.09 -10.90 -14.96
CA ASN A 49 -9.09 -9.92 -15.34
C ASN A 49 -8.54 -8.48 -15.24
N PRO A 50 -8.47 -7.73 -16.36
CA PRO A 50 -8.00 -6.34 -16.37
C PRO A 50 -8.75 -5.40 -15.42
N GLU A 51 -10.03 -5.67 -15.15
CA GLU A 51 -10.85 -4.82 -14.29
C GLU A 51 -10.45 -4.89 -12.82
N ASP A 52 -9.69 -5.92 -12.41
CA ASP A 52 -9.25 -6.09 -11.02
C ASP A 52 -8.01 -5.24 -10.70
N PHE A 53 -7.30 -4.73 -11.72
CA PHE A 53 -6.12 -3.88 -11.57
C PHE A 53 -6.49 -2.44 -11.24
N ASP A 54 -7.12 -2.24 -10.09
CA ASP A 54 -7.50 -0.93 -9.56
C ASP A 54 -6.89 -0.73 -8.16
N LYS A 55 -6.31 0.44 -7.92
CA LYS A 55 -5.67 0.79 -6.63
C LYS A 55 -6.64 0.89 -5.45
N ASN A 56 -7.95 0.91 -5.72
CA ASN A 56 -9.02 0.98 -4.73
C ASN A 56 -9.74 -0.37 -4.53
N LYS A 57 -9.33 -1.41 -5.24
CA LYS A 57 -9.85 -2.78 -5.10
C LYS A 57 -8.89 -3.63 -4.28
N GLU A 58 -9.26 -4.89 -4.09
CA GLU A 58 -8.41 -5.89 -3.44
C GLU A 58 -7.09 -6.09 -4.21
N PRO A 59 -5.96 -6.32 -3.51
CA PRO A 59 -4.68 -6.59 -4.14
C PRO A 59 -4.72 -7.82 -5.03
N VAL A 60 -4.44 -7.64 -6.32
CA VAL A 60 -4.27 -8.72 -7.30
C VAL A 60 -2.86 -9.31 -7.31
N VAL A 61 -2.09 -9.09 -6.24
CA VAL A 61 -0.69 -9.53 -6.13
C VAL A 61 -0.42 -10.17 -4.78
N LYS A 62 0.54 -11.09 -4.76
CA LYS A 62 1.28 -11.47 -3.57
C LYS A 62 2.78 -11.29 -3.81
N THR A 63 3.54 -11.26 -2.73
CA THR A 63 5.00 -11.30 -2.78
C THR A 63 5.51 -12.62 -2.23
N GLN A 64 6.83 -12.80 -2.20
CA GLN A 64 7.45 -13.94 -1.50
C GLN A 64 7.30 -13.91 0.03
N TYR A 65 6.92 -12.76 0.62
CA TYR A 65 6.84 -12.58 2.07
C TYR A 65 5.43 -12.30 2.59
N LEU A 66 4.53 -11.79 1.74
CA LEU A 66 3.20 -11.33 2.12
C LEU A 66 2.15 -11.85 1.13
N THR A 67 1.05 -12.39 1.67
CA THR A 67 -0.14 -12.73 0.90
C THR A 67 -0.93 -11.47 0.52
N SER A 68 -1.82 -11.59 -0.46
CA SER A 68 -2.76 -10.52 -0.83
C SER A 68 -3.60 -10.06 0.38
N GLU A 69 -4.10 -11.00 1.17
CA GLU A 69 -4.85 -10.71 2.41
C GLU A 69 -4.02 -9.90 3.41
N GLN A 70 -2.76 -10.31 3.67
CA GLN A 70 -1.87 -9.57 4.58
C GLN A 70 -1.57 -8.15 4.06
N ILE A 71 -1.41 -7.98 2.75
CA ILE A 71 -1.23 -6.66 2.13
C ILE A 71 -2.47 -5.80 2.35
N MET A 72 -3.67 -6.38 2.20
CA MET A 72 -4.94 -5.69 2.45
C MET A 72 -5.11 -5.30 3.92
N ASP A 73 -4.77 -6.18 4.85
CA ASP A 73 -4.82 -5.91 6.30
C ASP A 73 -3.90 -4.74 6.67
N LEU A 74 -2.67 -4.73 6.15
CA LEU A 74 -1.71 -3.64 6.36
C LEU A 74 -2.22 -2.33 5.76
N TYR A 75 -2.82 -2.36 4.57
CA TYR A 75 -3.44 -1.20 3.97
C TYR A 75 -4.58 -0.65 4.83
N CYS A 76 -5.45 -1.52 5.35
CA CYS A 76 -6.52 -1.15 6.27
C CYS A 76 -5.98 -0.50 7.55
N GLU A 77 -4.90 -1.04 8.12
CA GLU A 77 -4.26 -0.46 9.30
C GLU A 77 -3.70 0.95 9.03
N SER A 78 -3.14 1.15 7.83
CA SER A 78 -2.53 2.42 7.44
C SER A 78 -3.49 3.62 7.50
N PHE A 79 -4.81 3.40 7.32
CA PHE A 79 -5.83 4.44 7.48
C PHE A 79 -5.83 5.06 8.87
N GLY A 80 -5.53 4.28 9.91
CA GLY A 80 -5.41 4.80 11.27
C GLY A 80 -4.32 5.87 11.39
N ILE A 81 -3.23 5.72 10.63
CA ILE A 81 -2.12 6.68 10.59
C ILE A 81 -2.56 7.95 9.87
N SER A 82 -3.12 7.83 8.65
CA SER A 82 -3.59 8.97 7.86
C SER A 82 -4.66 9.78 8.60
N LEU A 83 -5.60 9.12 9.28
CA LEU A 83 -6.63 9.79 10.09
C LEU A 83 -6.05 10.57 11.28
N ARG A 84 -5.06 10.00 11.99
CA ARG A 84 -4.37 10.70 13.09
C ARG A 84 -3.64 11.95 12.60
N LYS A 85 -2.93 11.85 11.47
CA LYS A 85 -2.23 12.98 10.82
C LYS A 85 -3.19 14.07 10.35
N GLY A 86 -4.29 13.67 9.69
CA GLY A 86 -5.33 14.61 9.28
C GLY A 86 -5.96 15.35 10.45
N ARG A 87 -6.20 14.68 11.58
CA ARG A 87 -6.72 15.32 12.81
C ARG A 87 -5.74 16.32 13.41
N GLN A 88 -4.44 16.01 13.47
CA GLN A 88 -3.41 16.95 13.98
C GLN A 88 -3.42 18.29 13.23
N ARG A 89 -3.71 18.28 11.92
CA ARG A 89 -3.91 19.51 11.12
C ARG A 89 -5.00 20.41 11.71
N VAL A 90 -6.16 19.83 12.01
CA VAL A 90 -7.35 20.56 12.47
C VAL A 90 -7.07 21.29 13.78
N TRP A 91 -6.31 20.66 14.69
CA TRP A 91 -5.92 21.25 15.97
C TRP A 91 -4.90 22.38 15.83
N ARG A 92 -3.92 22.27 14.90
CA ARG A 92 -2.91 23.33 14.70
C ARG A 92 -3.46 24.58 14.00
N THR A 93 -4.58 24.47 13.30
CA THR A 93 -5.24 25.60 12.62
C THR A 93 -6.35 26.27 13.44
N ARG A 94 -6.60 25.82 14.67
CA ARG A 94 -7.51 26.47 15.63
C ARG A 94 -6.69 27.19 16.70
#